data_AF-A0A2K0UB17-F1
#
_entry.id   AF-A0A2K0UB17-F1
#
_cell.length_a   1.000
_cell.length_b   1.000
_cell.length_c   1.000
_cell.angle_alpha   90.00
_cell.angle_beta   90.00
_cell.angle_gamma   90.00
#
_symmetry.space_group_name_H-M   'P 1'
#
loop_
_entity.id
_entity.type
_entity.pdbx_description
1 polymer ?
#
loop_
_entity_poly.entity_id
_entity_poly.type
_entity_poly.pdbx_seq_one_letter_code
_entity_poly.pdbx_strand_id
1 'polypeptide(L)'
;MADSLWSGIRWSSKFGEYPAGDPELHHVAGSLYAEEHETYEAERHLILGTKDSPEVLFNMEYAWYKEGDAHMAPHFAARAVLPYLLVGNVRAATTSYRLFASALTNDNPTLGVQDVSSATSDVRIFPSLPLLNFLGLLLLAIQRGAPEVYKGLVSKYATQIDEAEAWAEPLEMIGEMYFGIQKPRQSNPLMDMMSGLFGGGGAAPPQQTRRPGLRGADAPAAEGLD
;
A
#
# COMPACT_ATOMS: atom_id res chain seq x y z
N MET A 1 0.58 -0.42 35.19
CA MET A 1 0.75 0.76 34.32
C MET A 1 0.00 0.57 32.99
N ALA A 2 0.12 -0.59 32.35
CA ALA A 2 -0.68 -0.96 31.18
C ALA A 2 -2.21 -0.83 31.40
N ASP A 3 -2.74 -1.33 32.53
CA ASP A 3 -4.19 -1.29 32.83
C ASP A 3 -4.77 0.14 32.91
N SER A 4 -3.99 1.11 33.40
CA SER A 4 -4.41 2.52 33.49
C SER A 4 -4.39 3.21 32.13
N LEU A 5 -3.42 2.88 31.26
CA LEU A 5 -3.34 3.43 29.90
C LEU A 5 -4.45 2.87 29.01
N TRP A 6 -4.71 1.56 29.07
CA TRP A 6 -5.83 0.95 28.35
C TRP A 6 -7.17 1.56 28.76
N SER A 7 -7.37 1.79 30.06
CA SER A 7 -8.57 2.43 30.59
C SER A 7 -8.69 3.88 30.08
N GLY A 8 -7.59 4.62 30.00
CA GLY A 8 -7.52 5.97 29.45
C GLY A 8 -7.84 6.03 27.96
N ILE A 9 -7.28 5.12 27.16
CA ILE A 9 -7.56 5.02 25.71
C ILE A 9 -9.04 4.68 25.48
N ARG A 10 -9.59 3.70 26.22
CA ARG A 10 -11.00 3.33 26.10
C ARG A 10 -11.95 4.44 26.57
N TRP A 11 -11.55 5.23 27.56
CA TRP A 11 -12.32 6.38 28.00
C TRP A 11 -12.26 7.49 26.94
N SER A 12 -11.08 7.83 26.44
CA SER A 12 -10.91 8.89 25.44
C SER A 12 -11.58 8.55 24.10
N SER A 13 -11.65 7.28 23.69
CA SER A 13 -12.39 6.89 22.48
C SER A 13 -13.92 7.07 22.61
N LYS A 14 -14.44 7.06 23.84
CA LYS A 14 -15.88 7.23 24.12
C LYS A 14 -16.27 8.68 24.42
N PHE A 15 -15.38 9.43 25.04
CA PHE A 15 -15.67 10.75 25.60
C PHE A 15 -14.78 11.87 25.03
N GLY A 16 -13.79 11.55 24.21
CA GLY A 16 -12.90 12.49 23.54
C GLY A 16 -13.29 12.75 22.08
N GLU A 17 -12.50 13.58 21.41
CA GLU A 17 -12.72 13.98 20.01
C GLU A 17 -12.37 12.89 19.00
N TYR A 18 -11.44 12.00 19.37
CA TYR A 18 -10.90 10.98 18.49
C TYR A 18 -11.59 9.64 18.76
N PRO A 19 -12.36 9.09 17.80
CA PRO A 19 -13.12 7.84 18.00
C PRO A 19 -12.21 6.61 18.18
N ALA A 20 -10.95 6.70 17.78
CA ALA A 20 -9.95 5.65 17.99
C ALA A 20 -9.26 5.74 19.36
N GLY A 21 -9.47 6.82 20.12
CA GLY A 21 -8.70 7.14 21.33
C GLY A 21 -7.81 8.35 21.13
N ASP A 22 -7.40 8.98 22.23
CA ASP A 22 -6.54 10.17 22.20
C ASP A 22 -5.13 9.87 21.65
N PRO A 23 -4.64 10.61 20.63
CA PRO A 23 -3.33 10.37 20.01
C PRO A 23 -2.14 10.48 20.98
N GLU A 24 -2.21 11.32 22.01
CA GLU A 24 -1.13 11.46 22.98
C GLU A 24 -1.06 10.23 23.90
N LEU A 25 -2.21 9.71 24.34
CA LEU A 25 -2.28 8.44 25.07
C LEU A 25 -1.78 7.26 24.22
N HIS A 26 -2.13 7.23 22.94
CA HIS A 26 -1.60 6.25 21.99
C HIS A 26 -0.08 6.37 21.85
N HIS A 27 0.47 7.57 21.71
CA HIS A 27 1.92 7.77 21.62
C HIS A 27 2.64 7.27 22.87
N VAL A 28 2.17 7.62 24.07
CA VAL A 28 2.76 7.18 25.34
C VAL A 28 2.71 5.66 25.49
N ALA A 29 1.54 5.05 25.26
CA ALA A 29 1.40 3.60 25.35
C ALA A 29 2.30 2.88 24.34
N GLY A 30 2.32 3.34 23.09
CA GLY A 30 3.14 2.78 22.04
C GLY A 30 4.65 2.89 22.32
N SER A 31 5.07 3.99 22.95
CA SER A 31 6.48 4.20 23.32
C SER A 31 6.92 3.26 24.44
N LEU A 32 6.06 3.04 25.45
CA LEU A 32 6.32 2.07 26.51
C LEU A 32 6.41 0.63 25.97
N TYR A 33 5.49 0.24 25.09
CA TYR A 33 5.55 -1.08 24.45
C TYR A 33 6.80 -1.25 23.58
N ALA A 34 7.25 -0.19 22.91
CA ALA A 34 8.49 -0.22 22.13
C ALA A 34 9.72 -0.42 23.03
N GLU A 35 9.78 0.24 24.20
CA GLU A 35 10.83 0.04 25.21
C GLU A 35 10.83 -1.39 25.78
N GLU A 36 9.64 -1.97 25.96
CA GLU A 36 9.44 -3.35 26.45
C GLU A 36 9.63 -4.42 25.36
N HIS A 37 9.95 -4.04 24.12
CA HIS A 37 10.09 -4.93 22.95
C HIS A 37 8.79 -5.67 22.58
N GLU A 38 7.64 -5.14 22.97
CA GLU A 38 6.30 -5.63 22.60
C GLU A 38 5.86 -5.01 21.27
N THR A 39 6.53 -5.39 20.18
CA THR A 39 6.49 -4.71 18.87
C THR A 39 5.09 -4.57 18.28
N TYR A 40 4.29 -5.64 18.30
CA TYR A 40 2.93 -5.64 17.74
C TYR A 40 1.97 -4.71 18.50
N GLU A 41 2.10 -4.60 19.82
CA GLU A 41 1.29 -3.67 20.61
C GLU A 41 1.77 -2.23 20.42
N ALA A 42 3.10 -2.03 20.33
CA ALA A 42 3.68 -0.73 19.99
C ALA A 42 3.17 -0.20 18.64
N GLU A 43 3.19 -1.03 17.58
CA GLU A 43 2.67 -0.70 16.25
C GLU A 43 1.21 -0.23 16.31
N ARG A 44 0.33 -1.02 16.95
CA ARG A 44 -1.10 -0.69 17.06
C ARG A 44 -1.34 0.68 17.68
N HIS A 45 -0.53 1.04 18.67
CA HIS A 45 -0.65 2.33 19.34
C HIS A 45 0.00 3.47 18.56
N LEU A 46 1.24 3.29 18.08
CA LEU A 46 2.01 4.34 17.39
C LEU A 46 1.36 4.78 16.08
N ILE A 47 0.69 3.88 15.34
CA ILE A 47 -0.03 4.22 14.11
C ILE A 47 -1.15 5.25 14.35
N LEU A 48 -1.75 5.25 15.54
CA LEU A 48 -2.82 6.16 15.97
C LEU A 48 -2.30 7.33 16.82
N GLY A 49 -0.98 7.43 16.99
CA GLY A 49 -0.37 8.39 17.89
C GLY A 49 -0.18 9.78 17.30
N THR A 50 0.68 10.55 17.95
CA THR A 50 1.03 11.93 17.56
C THR A 50 1.97 11.98 16.34
N LYS A 51 2.31 13.20 15.91
CA LYS A 51 3.33 13.49 14.89
C LYS A 51 4.73 12.93 15.19
N ASP A 52 5.03 12.58 16.44
CA ASP A 52 6.33 12.09 16.89
C ASP A 52 6.38 10.55 16.91
N SER A 53 5.21 9.89 16.88
CA SER A 53 5.07 8.43 16.83
C SER A 53 5.72 7.75 15.62
N PRO A 54 5.76 8.35 14.41
CA PRO A 54 6.42 7.74 13.26
C PRO A 54 7.92 7.53 13.47
N GLU A 55 8.58 8.39 14.25
CA GLU A 55 10.00 8.27 14.58
C GLU A 55 10.24 7.13 15.57
N VAL A 56 9.40 7.02 16.61
CA VAL A 56 9.45 5.89 17.57
C VAL A 56 9.23 4.56 16.84
N LEU A 57 8.20 4.49 16.00
CA LEU A 57 7.89 3.27 15.23
C LEU A 57 9.05 2.92 14.28
N PHE A 58 9.60 3.91 13.57
CA PHE A 58 10.77 3.71 12.74
C PHE A 58 11.96 3.15 13.54
N ASN A 59 12.30 3.74 14.69
CA ASN A 59 13.44 3.31 15.49
C ASN A 59 13.30 1.85 15.94
N MET A 60 12.10 1.46 16.37
CA MET A 60 11.79 0.09 16.76
C MET A 60 11.90 -0.88 15.58
N GLU A 61 11.26 -0.59 14.46
CA GLU A 61 11.27 -1.45 13.27
C GLU A 61 12.65 -1.57 12.64
N TYR A 62 13.44 -0.49 12.66
CA TYR A 62 14.79 -0.49 12.15
C TYR A 62 15.75 -1.23 13.09
N ALA A 63 15.55 -1.14 14.41
CA ALA A 63 16.28 -1.97 15.36
C ALA A 63 15.99 -3.46 15.12
N TRP A 64 14.71 -3.83 14.95
CA TRP A 64 14.30 -5.20 14.68
C TRP A 64 14.85 -5.71 13.34
N TYR A 65 14.81 -4.89 12.29
CA TYR A 65 15.43 -5.19 11.01
C TYR A 65 16.91 -5.61 11.14
N LYS A 66 17.69 -4.92 11.98
CA LYS A 66 19.13 -5.18 12.14
C LYS A 66 19.44 -6.53 12.78
N GLU A 67 18.45 -7.22 13.35
CA GLU A 67 18.60 -8.58 13.85
C GLU A 67 18.43 -9.64 12.76
N GLY A 68 17.88 -9.26 11.60
CA GLY A 68 17.60 -10.14 10.47
C GLY A 68 18.51 -9.90 9.25
N ASP A 69 18.09 -10.47 8.12
CA ASP A 69 18.82 -10.36 6.86
C ASP A 69 18.55 -9.05 6.12
N ALA A 70 19.55 -8.54 5.38
CA ALA A 70 19.46 -7.30 4.63
C ALA A 70 18.28 -7.25 3.63
N HIS A 71 17.90 -8.39 3.04
CA HIS A 71 16.77 -8.47 2.10
C HIS A 71 15.41 -8.22 2.76
N MET A 72 15.33 -8.31 4.10
CA MET A 72 14.11 -8.07 4.87
C MET A 72 13.81 -6.58 5.10
N ALA A 73 14.78 -5.69 4.82
CA ALA A 73 14.62 -4.24 4.97
C ALA A 73 13.28 -3.68 4.45
N PRO A 74 12.78 -4.06 3.24
CA PRO A 74 11.51 -3.54 2.74
C PRO A 74 10.30 -3.98 3.57
N HIS A 75 10.35 -5.18 4.16
CA HIS A 75 9.25 -5.70 4.99
C HIS A 75 9.12 -4.90 6.28
N PHE A 76 10.24 -4.61 6.96
CA PHE A 76 10.23 -3.76 8.15
C PHE A 76 9.81 -2.31 7.84
N ALA A 77 10.26 -1.75 6.72
CA ALA A 77 9.78 -0.43 6.28
C ALA A 77 8.26 -0.42 6.04
N ALA A 78 7.71 -1.48 5.45
CA ALA A 78 6.28 -1.59 5.16
C ALA A 78 5.41 -1.68 6.41
N ARG A 79 5.90 -2.24 7.52
CA ARG A 79 5.19 -2.30 8.81
C ARG A 79 4.85 -0.93 9.37
N ALA A 80 5.63 0.11 9.02
CA ALA A 80 5.27 1.49 9.30
C ALA A 80 4.48 2.14 8.14
N VAL A 81 4.97 1.99 6.90
CA VAL A 81 4.43 2.73 5.75
C VAL A 81 2.99 2.33 5.43
N LEU A 82 2.68 1.04 5.29
CA LEU A 82 1.36 0.59 4.85
C LEU A 82 0.27 0.90 5.89
N PRO A 83 0.45 0.62 7.21
CA PRO A 83 -0.58 0.96 8.19
C PRO A 83 -0.83 2.47 8.31
N TYR A 84 0.20 3.32 8.22
CA TYR A 84 -0.02 4.77 8.19
C TYR A 84 -0.84 5.21 6.97
N LEU A 85 -0.63 4.60 5.80
CA LEU A 85 -1.48 4.85 4.63
C LEU A 85 -2.92 4.36 4.84
N LEU A 86 -3.11 3.20 5.47
CA LEU A 86 -4.45 2.66 5.75
C LEU A 86 -5.26 3.50 6.75
N VAL A 87 -4.61 4.27 7.61
CA VAL A 87 -5.28 5.26 8.49
C VAL A 87 -5.33 6.67 7.88
N GLY A 88 -4.95 6.82 6.60
CA GLY A 88 -5.01 8.10 5.89
C GLY A 88 -3.84 9.06 6.17
N ASN A 89 -2.84 8.64 6.95
CA ASN A 89 -1.75 9.50 7.41
C ASN A 89 -0.53 9.44 6.47
N VAL A 90 -0.66 10.07 5.29
CA VAL A 90 0.40 10.11 4.26
C VAL A 90 1.68 10.78 4.77
N ARG A 91 1.56 11.77 5.67
CA ARG A 91 2.71 12.45 6.29
C ARG A 91 3.54 11.48 7.11
N ALA A 92 2.91 10.72 8.01
CA ALA A 92 3.60 9.74 8.83
C ALA A 92 4.24 8.64 7.99
N ALA A 93 3.52 8.10 7.00
CA ALA A 93 4.04 7.10 6.07
C ALA A 93 5.29 7.60 5.33
N THR A 94 5.26 8.85 4.84
CA THR A 94 6.40 9.48 4.16
C THR A 94 7.58 9.69 5.10
N THR A 95 7.33 10.12 6.34
CA THR A 95 8.37 10.28 7.37
C THR A 95 9.05 8.95 7.68
N SER A 96 8.29 7.89 7.98
CA SER A 96 8.84 6.57 8.29
C SER A 96 9.66 5.99 7.14
N TYR A 97 9.17 6.09 5.90
CA TYR A 97 9.94 5.68 4.72
C TYR A 97 11.27 6.45 4.60
N ARG A 98 11.24 7.78 4.75
CA ARG A 98 12.44 8.62 4.62
C ARG A 98 13.47 8.32 5.70
N LEU A 99 13.04 8.15 6.94
CA LEU A 99 13.92 7.78 8.05
C LEU A 99 14.56 6.41 7.77
N PHE A 100 13.75 5.42 7.42
CA PHE A 100 14.21 4.07 7.09
C PHE A 100 15.22 4.06 5.95
N ALA A 101 14.88 4.68 4.82
CA ALA A 101 15.77 4.75 3.66
C ALA A 101 17.08 5.49 3.98
N SER A 102 17.04 6.51 4.83
CA SER A 102 18.26 7.27 5.21
C SER A 102 19.15 6.47 6.15
N ALA A 103 18.56 5.82 7.15
CA ALA A 103 19.29 4.94 8.07
C ALA A 103 19.94 3.77 7.32
N LEU A 104 19.18 3.13 6.41
CA LEU A 104 19.68 2.02 5.61
C LEU A 104 20.89 2.41 4.75
N THR A 105 20.85 3.56 4.08
CA THR A 105 21.99 4.08 3.31
C THR A 105 23.20 4.40 4.19
N ASN A 106 22.97 5.00 5.36
CA ASN A 106 24.05 5.36 6.28
C ASN A 106 24.76 4.14 6.87
N ASP A 107 23.99 3.11 7.24
CA ASP A 107 24.54 1.88 7.84
C ASP A 107 25.17 0.94 6.79
N ASN A 108 24.82 1.11 5.51
CA ASN A 108 25.30 0.25 4.41
C ASN A 108 25.91 1.08 3.27
N PRO A 109 27.12 1.65 3.44
CA PRO A 109 27.75 2.51 2.42
C PRO A 109 28.05 1.80 1.10
N THR A 110 28.11 0.47 1.10
CA THR A 110 28.33 -0.36 -0.09
C THR A 110 27.04 -0.70 -0.83
N LEU A 111 25.87 -0.41 -0.25
CA LEU A 111 24.58 -0.59 -0.89
C LEU A 111 24.49 0.39 -2.06
N GLY A 112 24.22 -0.13 -3.26
CA GLY A 112 23.99 0.72 -4.42
C GLY A 112 22.74 1.57 -4.19
N VAL A 113 22.90 2.89 -4.16
CA VAL A 113 21.80 3.84 -4.03
C VAL A 113 21.91 4.86 -5.14
N GLN A 114 20.78 5.15 -5.80
CA GLN A 114 20.67 6.20 -6.79
C GLN A 114 19.65 7.23 -6.31
N ASP A 115 20.09 8.46 -6.11
CA ASP A 115 19.19 9.58 -5.83
C ASP A 115 18.56 10.05 -7.15
N VAL A 116 17.22 9.98 -7.21
CA VAL A 116 16.42 10.49 -8.31
C VAL A 116 15.67 11.70 -7.81
N SER A 117 16.21 12.88 -8.11
CA SER A 117 15.58 14.17 -7.81
C SER A 117 14.84 14.70 -9.02
N SER A 118 13.64 15.22 -8.78
CA SER A 118 12.87 16.02 -9.73
C SER A 118 12.56 17.38 -9.10
N ALA A 119 12.05 18.33 -9.89
CA ALA A 119 11.70 19.67 -9.41
C ALA A 119 10.72 19.68 -8.21
N THR A 120 10.03 18.57 -7.93
CA THR A 120 8.97 18.49 -6.90
C THR A 120 9.11 17.30 -5.95
N SER A 121 10.08 16.40 -6.14
CA SER A 121 10.19 15.18 -5.35
C SER A 121 11.58 14.55 -5.44
N ASP A 122 12.07 14.03 -4.32
CA ASP A 122 13.28 13.22 -4.21
C ASP A 122 12.90 11.78 -3.85
N VAL A 123 13.44 10.80 -4.58
CA VAL A 123 13.29 9.38 -4.26
C VAL A 123 14.64 8.67 -4.38
N ARG A 124 14.90 7.75 -3.46
CA ARG A 124 16.07 6.87 -3.52
C ARG A 124 15.69 5.55 -4.15
N ILE A 125 16.51 5.12 -5.10
CA ILE A 125 16.37 3.82 -5.76
C ILE A 125 17.50 2.90 -5.28
N PHE A 126 17.10 1.76 -4.74
CA PHE A 126 17.92 0.68 -4.22
C PHE A 126 17.80 -0.52 -5.18
N PRO A 127 18.74 -0.73 -6.13
CA PRO A 127 18.59 -1.75 -7.17
C PRO A 127 18.43 -3.17 -6.61
N SER A 128 19.00 -3.46 -5.44
CA SER A 128 18.90 -4.75 -4.76
C SER A 128 17.66 -4.90 -3.88
N LEU A 129 16.86 -3.85 -3.68
CA LEU A 129 15.69 -3.84 -2.78
C LEU A 129 14.44 -3.34 -3.53
N PRO A 130 13.87 -4.17 -4.43
CA PRO A 130 12.76 -3.76 -5.29
C PRO A 130 11.53 -3.29 -4.51
N LEU A 131 11.16 -3.96 -3.43
CA LEU A 131 10.00 -3.57 -2.60
C LEU A 131 10.22 -2.26 -1.86
N LEU A 132 11.47 -1.88 -1.53
CA LEU A 132 11.73 -0.57 -0.93
C LEU A 132 11.54 0.56 -1.95
N ASN A 133 11.89 0.30 -3.22
CA ASN A 133 11.59 1.22 -4.32
C ASN A 133 10.09 1.33 -4.55
N PHE A 134 9.37 0.20 -4.49
CA PHE A 134 7.91 0.18 -4.59
C PHE A 134 7.27 1.09 -3.53
N LEU A 135 7.66 1.00 -2.26
CA LEU A 135 7.12 1.86 -1.20
C LEU A 135 7.37 3.35 -1.48
N GLY A 136 8.58 3.72 -1.89
CA GLY A 136 8.91 5.11 -2.24
C GLY A 136 8.09 5.64 -3.41
N LEU A 137 7.95 4.83 -4.47
CA LEU A 137 7.17 5.18 -5.65
C LEU A 137 5.66 5.20 -5.38
N LEU A 138 5.16 4.35 -4.48
CA LEU A 138 3.77 4.35 -4.02
C LEU A 138 3.42 5.67 -3.35
N LEU A 139 4.29 6.16 -2.45
CA LEU A 139 4.11 7.47 -1.80
C LEU A 139 4.05 8.61 -2.83
N LEU A 140 4.90 8.58 -3.86
CA LEU A 140 4.85 9.57 -4.95
C LEU A 140 3.58 9.46 -5.79
N ALA A 141 3.11 8.24 -6.08
CA ALA A 141 1.86 8.02 -6.80
C ALA A 141 0.66 8.61 -6.04
N ILE A 142 0.62 8.41 -4.71
CA ILE A 142 -0.42 8.95 -3.82
C ILE A 142 -0.37 10.49 -3.83
N GLN A 143 0.81 11.09 -3.66
CA GLN A 143 0.96 12.55 -3.69
C GLN A 143 0.50 13.18 -5.01
N ARG A 144 0.67 12.48 -6.13
CA ARG A 144 0.25 12.93 -7.46
C ARG A 144 -1.21 12.61 -7.80
N GLY A 145 -1.88 11.77 -7.02
CA GLY A 145 -3.26 11.32 -7.32
C GLY A 145 -3.38 10.62 -8.68
N ALA A 146 -2.36 9.85 -9.09
CA ALA A 146 -2.27 9.28 -10.44
C ALA A 146 -2.59 7.77 -10.46
N PRO A 147 -3.86 7.36 -10.70
CA PRO A 147 -4.28 5.95 -10.64
C PRO A 147 -3.52 5.05 -11.62
N GLU A 148 -3.20 5.55 -12.82
CA GLU A 148 -2.48 4.77 -13.83
C GLU A 148 -1.02 4.50 -13.41
N VAL A 149 -0.40 5.42 -12.66
CA VAL A 149 0.94 5.20 -12.09
C VAL A 149 0.88 4.12 -11.03
N TYR A 150 -0.12 4.14 -10.14
CA TYR A 150 -0.31 3.10 -9.14
C TYR A 150 -0.54 1.72 -9.78
N LYS A 151 -1.43 1.60 -10.77
CA LYS A 151 -1.68 0.33 -11.47
C LYS A 151 -0.43 -0.20 -12.16
N GLY A 152 0.30 0.67 -12.85
CA GLY A 152 1.57 0.32 -13.50
C GLY A 152 2.62 -0.13 -12.47
N LEU A 153 2.65 0.50 -11.30
CA LEU A 153 3.54 0.14 -10.22
C LEU A 153 3.21 -1.24 -9.64
N VAL A 154 1.95 -1.50 -9.29
CA VAL A 154 1.51 -2.81 -8.79
C VAL A 154 1.79 -3.91 -9.83
N SER A 155 1.49 -3.65 -11.12
CA SER A 155 1.79 -4.60 -12.18
C SER A 155 3.29 -4.88 -12.35
N LYS A 156 4.14 -3.85 -12.24
CA LYS A 156 5.59 -4.00 -12.38
C LYS A 156 6.23 -4.80 -11.25
N TYR A 157 5.69 -4.69 -10.04
CA TYR A 157 6.22 -5.33 -8.84
C TYR A 157 5.39 -6.56 -8.40
N ALA A 158 4.48 -7.05 -9.25
CA ALA A 158 3.52 -8.10 -8.89
C ALA A 158 4.19 -9.34 -8.29
N THR A 159 5.27 -9.85 -8.91
CA THR A 159 6.00 -11.01 -8.39
C THR A 159 6.53 -10.79 -6.98
N GLN A 160 7.15 -9.63 -6.72
CA GLN A 160 7.70 -9.34 -5.39
C GLN A 160 6.59 -9.07 -4.36
N ILE A 161 5.45 -8.54 -4.78
CA ILE A 161 4.28 -8.32 -3.92
C ILE A 161 3.63 -9.66 -3.57
N ASP A 162 3.52 -10.58 -4.52
CA ASP A 162 2.95 -11.91 -4.31
C ASP A 162 3.83 -12.75 -3.35
N GLU A 163 5.16 -12.58 -3.44
CA GLU A 163 6.12 -13.16 -2.48
C GLU A 163 6.07 -12.49 -1.10
N ALA A 164 5.69 -11.21 -1.04
CA ALA A 164 5.49 -10.47 0.19
C ALA A 164 4.12 -10.81 0.80
N GLU A 165 4.05 -11.93 1.50
CA GLU A 165 2.85 -12.35 2.23
C GLU A 165 2.26 -11.17 3.03
N ALA A 166 0.93 -11.01 2.95
CA ALA A 166 0.15 -9.93 3.58
C ALA A 166 0.21 -8.52 2.94
N TRP A 167 0.86 -8.30 1.80
CA TRP A 167 0.83 -6.97 1.13
C TRP A 167 -0.37 -6.76 0.22
N ALA A 168 -0.94 -7.82 -0.36
CA ALA A 168 -2.01 -7.72 -1.33
C ALA A 168 -3.25 -6.95 -0.81
N GLU A 169 -3.77 -7.33 0.35
CA GLU A 169 -4.96 -6.70 0.93
C GLU A 169 -4.73 -5.21 1.30
N PRO A 170 -3.66 -4.83 2.02
CA PRO A 170 -3.31 -3.42 2.23
C PRO A 170 -3.22 -2.62 0.93
N LEU A 171 -2.58 -3.18 -0.10
CA LEU A 171 -2.42 -2.48 -1.37
C LEU A 171 -3.75 -2.30 -2.10
N GLU A 172 -4.64 -3.30 -2.09
CA GLU A 172 -6.00 -3.14 -2.61
C GLU A 172 -6.75 -2.00 -1.90
N MET A 173 -6.70 -1.97 -0.56
CA MET A 173 -7.35 -0.92 0.24
C MET A 173 -6.76 0.45 -0.07
N ILE A 174 -5.44 0.57 -0.20
CA ILE A 174 -4.76 1.82 -0.62
C ILE A 174 -5.20 2.23 -2.03
N GLY A 175 -5.35 1.27 -2.94
CA GLY A 175 -5.88 1.45 -4.29
C GLY A 175 -7.27 2.09 -4.29
N GLU A 176 -8.14 1.61 -3.41
CA GLU A 176 -9.48 2.15 -3.22
C GLU A 176 -9.44 3.54 -2.57
N MET A 177 -8.74 3.69 -1.44
CA MET A 177 -8.71 4.89 -0.62
C MET A 177 -8.13 6.11 -1.35
N TYR A 178 -7.03 5.94 -2.08
CA TYR A 178 -6.29 7.06 -2.68
C TYR A 178 -6.54 7.25 -4.17
N PHE A 179 -7.04 6.22 -4.86
CA PHE A 179 -7.20 6.24 -6.32
C PHE A 179 -8.62 5.89 -6.78
N GLY A 180 -9.54 5.55 -5.88
CA GLY A 180 -10.92 5.21 -6.21
C GLY A 180 -11.06 3.91 -7.03
N ILE A 181 -10.03 3.06 -7.03
CA ILE A 181 -10.03 1.81 -7.77
C ILE A 181 -10.99 0.86 -7.07
N GLN A 182 -12.12 0.58 -7.74
CA GLN A 182 -13.13 -0.31 -7.21
C GLN A 182 -12.58 -1.74 -7.15
N LYS A 183 -12.80 -2.43 -6.02
CA LYS A 183 -12.54 -3.87 -5.96
C LYS A 183 -13.34 -4.57 -7.06
N PRO A 184 -12.71 -5.41 -7.90
CA PRO A 184 -13.46 -6.31 -8.75
C PRO A 184 -14.45 -7.05 -7.87
N ARG A 185 -15.75 -6.92 -8.15
CA ARG A 185 -16.77 -7.64 -7.40
C ARG A 185 -16.38 -9.11 -7.45
N GLN A 186 -16.09 -9.72 -6.30
CA GLN A 186 -15.96 -11.17 -6.22
C GLN A 186 -17.25 -11.76 -6.76
N SER A 187 -17.20 -12.26 -8.00
CA SER A 187 -18.34 -12.95 -8.56
C SER A 187 -18.52 -14.21 -7.73
N ASN A 188 -19.73 -14.38 -7.16
CA ASN A 188 -20.00 -15.55 -6.35
C ASN A 188 -20.04 -16.74 -7.31
N PRO A 189 -19.13 -17.73 -7.20
CA PRO A 189 -19.05 -18.82 -8.17
C PRO A 189 -20.37 -19.61 -8.28
N LEU A 190 -21.15 -19.68 -7.19
CA LEU A 190 -22.49 -20.26 -7.20
C LEU A 190 -23.47 -19.43 -8.05
N MET A 191 -23.38 -18.11 -8.00
CA MET A 191 -24.24 -17.23 -8.79
C MET A 191 -23.88 -17.25 -10.28
N ASP A 192 -22.59 -17.36 -10.60
CA ASP A 192 -22.11 -17.56 -11.98
C ASP A 192 -22.55 -18.93 -12.52
N MET A 193 -22.50 -19.98 -11.69
CA MET A 193 -22.98 -21.31 -12.09
C MET A 193 -24.50 -21.37 -12.22
N MET A 194 -25.25 -20.74 -11.31
CA MET A 194 -26.72 -20.69 -11.37
C MET A 194 -27.20 -19.84 -12.55
N SER A 195 -26.56 -18.71 -12.86
CA SER A 195 -26.89 -17.93 -14.07
C SER A 195 -26.54 -18.69 -15.36
N GLY A 196 -25.46 -19.48 -15.37
CA GLY A 196 -25.13 -20.39 -16.47
C GLY A 196 -26.11 -21.54 -16.65
N LEU A 197 -26.63 -22.11 -15.56
CA LEU A 197 -27.57 -23.25 -15.59
C LEU A 197 -29.03 -22.82 -15.81
N PHE A 198 -29.47 -21.69 -15.24
CA PHE A 198 -30.84 -21.18 -15.41
C PHE A 198 -31.01 -20.24 -16.61
N GLY A 199 -29.91 -19.72 -17.19
CA GLY A 199 -29.90 -18.97 -18.45
C GLY A 199 -29.80 -19.84 -19.71
N GLY A 200 -29.62 -21.16 -19.57
CA GLY A 200 -29.44 -22.11 -20.66
C GLY A 200 -30.74 -22.75 -21.16
N GLY A 201 -31.72 -21.96 -21.59
CA GLY A 201 -32.95 -22.45 -22.22
C GLY A 201 -32.95 -22.14 -23.72
N GLY A 202 -32.60 -23.13 -24.56
CA GLY A 202 -32.58 -22.99 -26.00
C GLY A 202 -33.97 -22.85 -26.64
N ALA A 203 -34.06 -21.97 -27.65
CA ALA A 203 -35.04 -22.05 -28.73
C ALA A 203 -34.28 -22.04 -30.08
N ALA A 204 -34.67 -22.95 -30.97
CA ALA A 204 -34.00 -23.42 -32.19
C ALA A 204 -33.73 -22.37 -33.29
N PRO A 205 -32.85 -22.67 -34.30
CA PRO A 205 -32.88 -22.01 -35.62
C PRO A 205 -34.09 -22.55 -36.44
N PRO A 206 -34.62 -21.89 -37.50
CA PRO A 206 -33.90 -21.09 -38.50
C PRO A 206 -34.62 -19.80 -38.96
N GLN A 207 -33.92 -18.93 -39.71
CA GLN A 207 -34.29 -18.54 -41.09
C GLN A 207 -33.37 -17.41 -41.59
N GLN A 208 -32.72 -17.67 -42.71
CA GLN A 208 -31.99 -16.67 -43.48
C GLN A 208 -32.93 -15.56 -43.94
N THR A 209 -32.61 -14.32 -43.59
CA THR A 209 -32.93 -13.17 -44.44
C THR A 209 -31.71 -12.26 -44.50
N ARG A 210 -31.43 -11.85 -45.74
CA ARG A 210 -30.18 -11.29 -46.24
C ARG A 210 -29.79 -9.97 -45.55
N ARG A 211 -28.48 -9.78 -45.39
CA ARG A 211 -27.79 -8.52 -45.02
C ARG A 211 -28.14 -7.37 -45.99
N PRO A 212 -27.94 -6.09 -45.60
CA PRO A 212 -26.63 -5.47 -45.88
C PRO A 212 -26.11 -4.47 -44.82
N GLY A 213 -24.77 -4.41 -44.67
CA GLY A 213 -23.98 -3.28 -44.12
C GLY A 213 -23.98 -3.19 -42.58
N LEU A 214 -22.88 -2.96 -41.87
CA LEU A 214 -21.62 -2.29 -42.20
C LEU A 214 -20.44 -3.01 -41.49
N ARG A 215 -19.42 -3.35 -42.27
CA ARG A 215 -18.05 -3.56 -41.79
C ARG A 215 -17.23 -2.41 -42.39
N GLY A 216 -16.53 -1.68 -41.55
CA GLY A 216 -15.62 -0.60 -41.91
C GLY A 216 -15.44 0.32 -40.70
N ALA A 217 -14.26 0.64 -40.20
CA ALA A 217 -12.95 0.53 -40.83
C ALA A 217 -11.86 0.30 -39.75
N ASP A 218 -11.13 -0.81 -39.92
CA ASP A 218 -9.69 -0.78 -39.73
C ASP A 218 -9.12 0.01 -40.92
N ALA A 219 -8.30 1.01 -40.65
CA ALA A 219 -7.48 1.66 -41.68
C ALA A 219 -6.00 1.40 -41.35
N PRO A 220 -5.28 0.60 -42.14
CA PRO A 220 -3.84 0.69 -42.19
C PRO A 220 -3.39 1.73 -43.23
N ALA A 221 -2.20 2.24 -42.96
CA ALA A 221 -1.49 3.30 -43.66
C ALA A 221 -1.30 3.06 -45.16
N ALA A 222 -1.14 4.16 -45.91
CA ALA A 222 -0.57 4.16 -47.24
C ALA A 222 0.69 5.04 -47.27
N GLU A 223 1.75 4.42 -47.75
CA GLU A 223 3.07 4.93 -48.04
C GLU A 223 3.13 5.23 -49.56
N GLY A 224 3.59 6.43 -49.94
CA GLY A 224 4.38 6.65 -51.17
C GLY A 224 3.69 7.06 -52.50
N LEU A 225 4.35 8.04 -53.14
CA LEU A 225 4.45 8.39 -54.58
C LEU A 225 3.44 9.42 -55.14
N ASP A 226 3.76 10.72 -55.05
CA ASP A 226 4.54 11.54 -56.00
C ASP A 226 4.88 12.91 -55.37
#